data_AF-A0A397TIB6-F1
#
_entry.id   AF-A0A397TIB6-F1
#
_cell.length_a   1.000
_cell.length_b   1.000
_cell.length_c   1.000
_cell.angle_alpha   90.00
_cell.angle_beta   90.00
_cell.angle_gamma   90.00
#
_symmetry.space_group_name_H-M   'P 1'
#
loop_
_entity.id
_entity.type
_entity.pdbx_description
1 polymer ?
#
loop_
_entity_poly.entity_id
_entity_poly.type
_entity_poly.pdbx_seq_one_letter_code
_entity_poly.pdbx_strand_id
1 'polypeptide(L)' 'MFDAFHQSPHGEFKPTFYNPFEVKHRRRTSRQQLKVLEKAFNENPKPHAAVRQALALKLNMTPRGVQVWFQNRRAKAKK' A
#
# COMPACT_ATOMS: atom_id res chain seq x y z
N MET A 1 -19.20 -32.86 -5.57
CA MET A 1 -19.99 -32.28 -4.46
C MET A 1 -19.35 -30.94 -4.12
N PHE A 2 -19.87 -29.78 -4.50
CA PHE A 2 -21.13 -29.40 -5.13
C PHE A 2 -20.83 -28.26 -6.11
N ASP A 3 -21.03 -28.47 -7.41
CA ASP A 3 -21.02 -27.40 -8.40
C ASP A 3 -22.27 -26.56 -8.21
N ALA A 4 -22.12 -25.42 -7.54
CA ALA A 4 -23.12 -24.37 -7.54
C ALA A 4 -22.99 -23.60 -8.86
N PHE A 5 -23.66 -24.07 -9.90
CA PHE A 5 -23.90 -23.36 -11.15
C PHE A 5 -24.61 -22.02 -10.86
N HIS A 6 -23.83 -20.95 -10.66
CA HIS A 6 -24.32 -19.59 -10.89
C HIS A 6 -24.02 -19.22 -12.34
N GLN A 7 -24.98 -19.52 -13.21
CA GLN A 7 -25.00 -19.01 -14.57
C GLN A 7 -25.33 -17.52 -14.52
N SER A 8 -24.31 -16.67 -14.54
CA SER A 8 -24.46 -15.27 -14.93
C SER A 8 -24.33 -15.18 -16.46
N PRO A 9 -25.36 -14.75 -17.20
CA PRO A 9 -25.25 -14.48 -18.62
C PRO A 9 -24.55 -13.13 -18.77
N HIS A 10 -23.37 -13.11 -19.39
CA HIS A 10 -22.53 -11.93 -19.64
C HIS A 10 -21.74 -11.41 -18.43
N GLY A 11 -20.48 -11.80 -18.33
CA GLY A 11 -19.52 -11.23 -17.40
C GLY A 11 -18.16 -11.87 -17.60
N GLU A 12 -17.27 -11.16 -18.30
CA GLU A 12 -15.85 -11.51 -18.46
C GLU A 12 -15.25 -11.86 -17.09
N PHE A 13 -15.24 -13.14 -16.75
CA PHE A 13 -14.42 -13.65 -15.66
C PHE A 13 -12.99 -13.50 -16.15
N LYS A 14 -12.31 -12.40 -15.79
CA LYS A 14 -10.86 -12.33 -15.95
C LYS A 14 -10.28 -13.12 -14.79
N PRO A 15 -9.91 -14.40 -14.95
CA PRO A 15 -9.12 -15.06 -13.94
C PRO A 15 -7.85 -14.22 -13.80
N THR A 16 -7.71 -13.51 -12.69
CA THR A 16 -6.45 -12.86 -12.33
C THR A 16 -5.51 -13.99 -11.95
N PHE A 17 -5.11 -14.81 -12.93
CA PHE A 17 -4.03 -15.75 -12.74
C PHE A 17 -2.84 -14.90 -12.29
N TYR A 18 -2.44 -15.08 -11.03
CA TYR A 18 -1.26 -14.46 -10.48
C TYR A 18 -0.11 -14.85 -11.41
N ASN A 19 0.30 -13.92 -12.27
CA ASN A 19 1.39 -14.17 -13.19
C ASN A 19 2.68 -13.94 -12.40
N PRO A 20 3.38 -15.01 -11.97
CA PRO A 20 4.57 -14.86 -11.11
C PRO A 20 5.70 -14.11 -11.82
N PHE A 21 5.60 -13.93 -13.15
CA PHE A 21 6.54 -13.19 -13.98
C PHE A 21 6.20 -11.69 -14.12
N GLU A 22 5.04 -11.23 -13.64
CA GLU A 22 4.70 -9.81 -13.69
C GLU A 22 5.48 -9.03 -12.61
N VAL A 23 6.60 -8.44 -13.01
CA VAL A 23 7.43 -7.63 -12.11
C VAL A 23 6.72 -6.32 -11.82
N LYS A 24 6.06 -6.25 -10.66
CA LYS A 24 5.48 -5.00 -10.17
C LYS A 24 6.58 -3.99 -9.87
N HIS A 25 6.76 -3.00 -10.74
CA HIS A 25 7.77 -1.95 -10.57
C HIS A 25 7.57 -1.22 -9.22
N ARG A 26 8.54 -1.38 -8.32
CA ARG A 26 8.55 -0.70 -7.02
C ARG A 26 8.80 0.78 -7.25
N ARG A 27 7.80 1.63 -6.99
CA ARG A 27 8.01 3.07 -6.93
C ARG A 27 8.85 3.41 -5.69
N ARG A 28 10.00 4.04 -5.92
CA ARG A 28 10.88 4.51 -4.84
C ARG A 28 10.35 5.85 -4.32
N THR A 29 10.23 5.98 -3.00
CA THR A 29 9.91 7.25 -2.34
C THR A 29 11.07 8.24 -2.55
N SER A 30 10.77 9.47 -2.98
CA SER A 30 11.77 10.50 -3.22
C SER A 30 12.40 11.00 -1.91
N ARG A 31 13.60 11.60 -1.98
CA ARG A 31 14.26 12.16 -0.78
C ARG A 31 13.42 13.22 -0.06
N GLN A 32 12.69 14.04 -0.81
CA GLN A 32 11.78 15.04 -0.24
C GLN A 32 10.61 14.38 0.49
N GLN A 33 10.02 13.34 -0.10
CA GLN A 33 8.94 12.58 0.54
C GLN A 33 9.42 11.88 1.81
N LEU A 34 10.63 11.32 1.80
CA LEU A 34 11.25 10.69 2.97
C LEU A 34 11.40 11.68 4.14
N LYS A 35 11.89 12.90 3.89
CA LYS A 35 12.02 13.92 4.96
C LYS A 35 10.70 14.19 5.69
N VAL A 36 9.60 14.30 4.94
CA VAL A 36 8.28 14.54 5.54
C VAL A 36 7.79 13.32 6.32
N LEU A 37 7.99 12.12 5.77
CA LEU A 37 7.61 10.87 6.45
C LEU A 37 8.42 10.64 7.72
N GLU A 38 9.71 10.95 7.72
CA GLU A 38 10.58 10.86 8.90
C GLU A 38 10.20 11.87 9.97
N LYS A 39 9.90 13.12 9.58
CA LYS A 39 9.37 14.12 10.52
C LYS A 39 8.08 13.63 11.20
N ALA A 40 7.12 13.18 10.39
CA ALA A 40 5.85 12.65 10.90
C ALA A 40 6.04 11.39 11.77
N PHE A 41 7.04 10.56 11.46
CA PHE A 41 7.36 9.38 12.26
C PHE A 41 7.90 9.73 13.64
N ASN A 42 8.73 10.77 13.75
CA ASN A 42 9.25 11.23 15.04
C ASN A 42 8.15 11.77 15.95
N GLU A 43 7.14 12.42 15.38
CA GLU A 43 5.97 12.93 16.11
C GLU A 43 5.00 11.79 16.49
N ASN A 44 4.71 10.88 15.54
CA ASN A 44 3.80 9.77 15.77
C ASN A 44 4.23 8.50 14.98
N PRO A 45 4.90 7.53 15.62
CA PRO A 45 5.31 6.27 14.99
C PRO A 45 4.17 5.34 14.54
N LYS A 46 2.94 5.59 15.03
CA LYS A 46 1.72 4.82 14.74
C LYS A 46 0.59 5.77 14.28
N PRO A 47 0.70 6.37 13.08
CA PRO A 47 -0.30 7.33 12.61
C PRO A 47 -1.66 6.67 12.37
N HIS A 48 -2.72 7.33 12.84
CA HIS A 48 -4.10 6.89 12.59
C HIS A 48 -4.49 7.05 11.10
N ALA A 49 -5.65 6.53 10.71
CA ALA A 49 -6.14 6.58 9.32
C ALA A 49 -6.18 8.00 8.74
N ALA A 50 -6.68 8.98 9.51
CA ALA A 50 -6.77 10.38 9.07
C ALA A 50 -5.39 11.00 8.79
N VAL A 51 -4.40 10.77 9.67
CA VAL A 51 -3.02 11.26 9.50
C VAL A 51 -2.38 10.62 8.27
N ARG A 52 -2.62 9.32 8.03
CA ARG A 52 -2.14 8.63 6.83
C ARG A 52 -2.75 9.20 5.55
N GLN A 53 -4.05 9.54 5.55
CA GLN A 53 -4.73 10.20 4.43
C GLN A 53 -4.13 11.58 4.14
N ALA A 54 -3.91 12.40 5.17
CA ALA A 54 -3.30 13.72 5.01
C ALA A 54 -1.87 13.64 4.43
N LEU A 55 -1.06 12.68 4.91
CA LEU A 55 0.29 12.44 4.37
C LEU A 55 0.25 11.91 2.93
N ALA A 56 -0.71 11.04 2.62
CA ALA A 56 -0.89 10.50 1.27
C ALA A 56 -1.17 11.62 0.26
N LEU A 57 -2.09 12.52 0.58
CA LEU A 57 -2.40 13.71 -0.23
C LEU A 57 -1.18 14.62 -0.38
N LYS A 58 -0.51 14.95 0.73
CA LYS A 58 0.66 15.84 0.73
C LYS A 58 1.83 15.29 -0.09
N LEU A 59 2.02 13.97 -0.10
CA LEU A 59 3.16 13.31 -0.72
C LEU A 59 2.84 12.74 -2.10
N ASN A 60 1.61 12.90 -2.59
CA ASN A 60 1.10 12.25 -3.79
C ASN A 60 1.36 10.72 -3.78
N MET A 61 1.08 10.10 -2.63
CA MET A 61 1.23 8.67 -2.38
C MET A 61 -0.13 8.05 -2.08
N THR A 62 -0.26 6.73 -2.19
CA THR A 62 -1.46 6.05 -1.69
C THR A 62 -1.41 5.91 -0.17
N PRO A 63 -2.56 5.93 0.54
CA PRO A 63 -2.61 5.67 1.99
C PRO A 63 -1.97 4.33 2.37
N ARG A 64 -2.06 3.33 1.49
CA ARG A 64 -1.40 2.03 1.62
C ARG A 64 0.11 2.16 1.54
N GLY A 65 0.64 2.96 0.60
CA GLY A 65 2.06 3.24 0.49
C GLY A 65 2.63 3.88 1.76
N VAL A 66 1.92 4.86 2.32
CA VAL A 66 2.28 5.48 3.61
C VAL A 66 2.27 4.42 4.72
N GLN A 67 1.23 3.58 4.81
CA GLN A 67 1.17 2.52 5.81
C GLN A 67 2.37 1.55 5.74
N VAL A 68 2.70 1.07 4.54
CA VAL A 68 3.83 0.15 4.33
C VAL A 68 5.14 0.83 4.70
N TRP A 69 5.31 2.11 4.37
CA TRP A 69 6.49 2.87 4.76
C TRP A 69 6.64 2.91 6.29
N PHE A 70 5.57 3.24 7.03
CA PHE A 70 5.60 3.25 8.50
C PHE A 70 5.86 1.87 9.10
N GLN A 71 5.30 0.81 8.51
CA GLN A 71 5.59 -0.58 8.91
C GLN A 71 7.07 -0.92 8.73
N ASN A 72 7.63 -0.65 7.55
CA ASN A 72 9.03 -0.89 7.24
C ASN A 72 9.96 -0.04 8.11
N ARG A 73 9.60 1.22 8.36
CA ARG A 73 10.39 2.13 9.20
C ARG A 73 10.48 1.64 10.65
N ARG A 74 9.38 1.10 11.20
CA ARG A 74 9.37 0.47 12.53
C ARG A 74 10.15 -0.84 12.57
N ALA A 75 10.03 -1.68 11.54
CA ALA A 75 10.82 -2.91 11.44
C ALA A 75 12.33 -2.59 11.46
N LYS A 76 12.75 -1.54 10.76
CA LYS A 76 14.14 -1.06 10.79
C LYS A 76 14.55 -0.45 12.14
N ALA A 77 13.63 0.15 12.90
CA ALA A 77 13.93 0.72 14.22
C ALA A 77 14.03 -0.33 15.34
N LYS A 78 13.40 -1.50 15.15
CA LYS A 78 13.45 -2.62 16.10
C LYS A 78 14.66 -3.54 15.88
N LYS A 79 15.36 -3.37 14.76
CA LYS A 79 16.54 -4.13 14.38
C LYS A 79 17.79 -3.31 14.69
#